data_AF-D6CZS2-F1
#
_entry.id   AF-D6CZS2-F1
#
_cell.length_a   1.000
_cell.length_b   1.000
_cell.length_c   1.000
_cell.angle_alpha   90.00
_cell.angle_beta   90.00
_cell.angle_gamma   90.00
#
_symmetry.space_group_name_H-M   'P 1'
#
loop_
_entity.id
_entity.type
_entity.pdbx_description
1 polymer ?
#
loop_
_entity_poly.entity_id
_entity_poly.type
_entity_poly.pdbx_seq_one_letter_code
_entity_poly.pdbx_strand_id
1 'polypeptide(L)'
;MSKIIKCMFFVLLAAVLPLSVHAQQVTLHLQDVTVRKAFRELEVKGNVSLVYEKNDVDLTRKVTVKVDNQPISKALDQILKGQELIYKINT
;
A
#
# COMPACT_ATOMS: atom_id res chain seq x y z
N MET A 1 -36.55 -22.62 38.59
CA MET A 1 -36.56 -21.91 37.28
C MET A 1 -35.14 -21.82 36.78
N SER A 2 -34.86 -22.64 35.77
CA SER A 2 -33.52 -23.05 35.38
C SER A 2 -33.32 -22.64 33.91
N LYS A 3 -32.07 -22.30 33.56
CA LYS A 3 -31.47 -22.39 32.21
C LYS A 3 -31.47 -21.18 31.26
N ILE A 4 -32.05 -20.03 31.60
CA ILE A 4 -32.08 -18.88 30.64
C ILE A 4 -30.85 -17.94 30.79
N ILE A 5 -30.28 -17.83 31.99
CA ILE A 5 -29.21 -16.85 32.29
C ILE A 5 -27.82 -17.26 31.77
N LYS A 6 -27.60 -18.52 31.37
CA LYS A 6 -26.31 -18.99 30.83
C LYS A 6 -26.17 -18.81 29.30
N CYS A 7 -27.18 -18.29 28.61
CA CYS A 7 -27.09 -18.01 27.17
C CYS A 7 -26.66 -16.57 26.86
N MET A 8 -26.62 -15.68 27.85
CA MET A 8 -26.30 -14.26 27.65
C MET A 8 -24.79 -13.97 27.62
N PHE A 9 -23.96 -14.99 27.39
CA PHE A 9 -22.50 -14.88 27.35
C PHE A 9 -21.87 -15.30 26.02
N PHE A 10 -22.66 -15.49 24.95
CA PHE A 10 -22.17 -16.08 23.70
C PHE A 10 -22.47 -15.29 22.42
N VAL A 11 -22.82 -14.00 22.50
CA VAL A 11 -23.24 -13.21 21.30
C VAL A 11 -22.34 -12.00 21.02
N LEU A 12 -21.13 -11.91 21.59
CA LEU A 12 -20.27 -10.73 21.37
C LEU A 12 -18.84 -11.02 20.91
N LEU A 13 -18.65 -12.02 20.02
CA LEU A 13 -17.31 -12.30 19.46
C LEU A 13 -17.25 -12.38 17.92
N ALA A 14 -18.33 -12.12 17.18
CA ALA A 14 -18.38 -12.43 15.74
C ALA A 14 -18.31 -11.23 14.79
N ALA A 15 -17.69 -10.10 15.16
CA ALA A 15 -17.58 -8.96 14.25
C ALA A 15 -16.21 -8.25 14.31
N VAL A 16 -15.11 -9.02 14.32
CA VAL A 16 -13.87 -8.52 13.70
C VAL A 16 -13.94 -8.86 12.22
N LEU A 17 -14.73 -8.10 11.48
CA LEU A 17 -14.63 -8.09 10.03
C LEU A 17 -13.21 -7.59 9.71
N PRO A 18 -12.40 -8.32 8.92
CA PRO A 18 -11.23 -7.69 8.34
C PRO A 18 -11.75 -6.54 7.49
N LEU A 19 -11.43 -5.31 7.88
CA LEU A 19 -11.56 -4.17 6.99
C LEU A 19 -10.65 -4.49 5.81
N SER A 20 -11.22 -5.08 4.76
CA SER A 20 -10.59 -5.21 3.46
C SER A 20 -10.39 -3.80 2.97
N VAL A 21 -9.30 -3.16 3.42
CA VAL A 21 -8.80 -1.92 2.86
C VAL A 21 -8.61 -2.24 1.40
N HIS A 22 -9.52 -1.73 0.57
CA HIS A 22 -9.52 -1.94 -0.88
C HIS A 22 -8.39 -1.09 -1.45
N ALA A 23 -7.15 -1.49 -1.14
CA ALA A 23 -5.96 -0.85 -1.62
C ALA A 23 -5.85 -1.16 -3.10
N GLN A 24 -5.77 -0.10 -3.90
CA GLN A 24 -5.69 -0.21 -5.34
C GLN A 24 -4.53 -1.12 -5.73
N GLN A 25 -4.85 -2.20 -6.46
CA GLN A 25 -3.86 -3.17 -6.88
C GLN A 25 -3.17 -2.68 -8.16
N VAL A 26 -1.86 -2.88 -8.24
CA VAL A 26 -1.04 -2.48 -9.38
C VAL A 26 -0.07 -3.60 -9.75
N THR A 27 0.21 -3.71 -11.05
CA THR A 27 1.26 -4.55 -11.61
C THR A 27 2.31 -3.65 -12.23
N LEU A 28 3.53 -3.66 -11.68
CA LEU A 28 4.62 -2.79 -12.09
C LEU A 28 5.92 -3.59 -12.16
N HIS A 29 6.53 -3.57 -13.35
CA HIS A 29 7.76 -4.28 -13.66
C HIS A 29 8.73 -3.27 -14.25
N LEU A 30 9.75 -2.92 -13.48
CA LEU A 30 10.73 -1.91 -13.83
C LEU A 30 12.10 -2.43 -13.44
N GLN A 31 13.10 -2.23 -14.30
CA GLN A 31 14.46 -2.67 -14.07
C GLN A 31 15.43 -1.54 -14.37
N ASP A 32 16.30 -1.24 -13.40
CA ASP A 32 17.34 -0.20 -13.50
C ASP A 32 16.81 1.18 -13.98
N VAL A 33 15.61 1.55 -13.54
CA VAL A 33 14.99 2.83 -13.89
C VAL A 33 15.16 3.85 -12.76
N THR A 34 15.16 5.13 -13.10
CA THR A 34 15.19 6.18 -12.08
C THR A 34 13.90 6.19 -11.26
N VAL A 35 13.98 6.59 -9.98
CA VAL A 35 12.81 6.80 -9.11
C VAL A 35 11.79 7.72 -9.77
N ARG A 36 12.23 8.78 -10.46
CA ARG A 36 11.36 9.65 -11.25
C ARG A 36 10.51 8.88 -12.27
N LYS A 37 11.14 7.99 -13.03
CA LYS A 37 10.44 7.18 -14.03
C LYS A 37 9.52 6.18 -13.36
N ALA A 38 9.97 5.56 -12.27
CA ALA A 38 9.17 4.61 -11.50
C ALA A 38 7.90 5.24 -10.92
N PHE A 39 7.98 6.46 -10.39
CA PHE A 39 6.81 7.22 -9.94
C PHE A 39 5.83 7.48 -11.07
N ARG A 40 6.31 7.96 -12.22
CA ARG A 40 5.43 8.24 -13.35
C ARG A 40 4.72 6.99 -13.88
N GLU A 41 5.42 5.88 -13.95
CA GLU A 41 4.83 4.59 -14.34
C GLU A 41 3.80 4.10 -13.29
N LEU A 42 4.08 4.32 -12.00
CA LEU A 42 3.16 3.99 -10.92
C LEU A 42 1.89 4.87 -10.96
N GLU A 43 2.00 6.15 -11.26
CA GLU A 43 0.84 7.05 -11.44
C GLU A 43 -0.07 6.57 -12.58
N VAL A 44 0.53 6.23 -13.72
CA VAL A 44 -0.20 5.76 -14.91
C VAL A 44 -0.85 4.40 -14.68
N LYS A 45 -0.12 3.43 -14.13
CA LYS A 45 -0.64 2.06 -13.93
C LYS A 45 -1.52 1.92 -12.69
N GLY A 46 -1.23 2.70 -11.64
CA GLY A 46 -1.99 2.71 -10.40
C GLY A 46 -3.20 3.63 -10.44
N ASN A 47 -3.31 4.50 -11.45
CA ASN A 47 -4.33 5.56 -11.53
C ASN A 47 -4.36 6.42 -10.26
N VAL A 48 -3.17 6.90 -9.85
CA VAL A 48 -2.96 7.74 -8.67
C VAL A 48 -2.08 8.93 -9.02
N SER A 49 -2.08 9.96 -8.18
CA SER A 49 -1.12 11.07 -8.28
C SER A 49 -0.18 11.05 -7.07
N LEU A 50 1.12 11.17 -7.33
CA LEU A 50 2.16 11.18 -6.32
C LEU A 50 2.64 12.61 -6.10
N VAL A 51 2.53 13.07 -4.85
CA VAL A 51 3.03 14.37 -4.42
C VAL A 51 4.21 14.15 -3.48
N TYR A 52 5.32 14.81 -3.75
CA TYR A 52 6.56 14.70 -2.97
C TYR A 52 7.39 15.97 -3.11
N GLU A 53 8.20 16.25 -2.09
CA GLU A 53 9.18 17.32 -2.14
C GLU A 53 10.44 16.87 -2.89
N LYS A 54 10.97 17.73 -3.77
CA LYS A 54 12.14 17.39 -4.59
C LYS A 54 13.42 17.21 -3.77
N ASN A 55 13.49 17.80 -2.58
CA ASN A 55 14.67 17.73 -1.72
C ASN A 55 14.68 16.47 -0.86
N ASP A 56 13.52 15.85 -0.62
CA ASP A 56 13.37 14.72 0.29
C ASP A 56 13.51 13.37 -0.45
N VAL A 57 13.25 13.35 -1.76
CA VAL A 57 13.31 12.14 -2.57
C VAL A 57 14.45 12.22 -3.58
N ASP A 58 15.35 11.23 -3.55
CA ASP A 58 16.35 11.08 -4.61
C ASP A 58 15.69 10.49 -5.87
N LEU A 59 15.32 11.40 -6.78
CA LEU A 59 14.69 11.09 -8.05
C LEU A 59 15.64 10.49 -9.10
N THR A 60 16.96 10.58 -8.87
CA THR A 60 18.00 10.12 -9.79
C THR A 60 18.43 8.69 -9.51
N ARG A 61 18.24 8.22 -8.27
CA ARG A 61 18.50 6.85 -7.85
C ARG A 61 17.85 5.85 -8.79
N LYS A 62 18.59 4.81 -9.14
CA LYS A 62 18.08 3.69 -9.91
C LYS A 62 17.49 2.62 -9.02
N VAL A 63 16.34 2.09 -9.41
CA VAL A 63 15.59 1.08 -8.70
C VAL A 63 15.03 0.03 -9.65
N THR A 64 14.87 -1.18 -9.12
CA THR A 64 14.22 -2.30 -9.79
C THR A 64 13.00 -2.66 -8.96
N VAL A 65 11.84 -2.65 -9.60
CA VAL A 65 10.54 -2.87 -8.97
C VAL A 65 9.88 -4.04 -9.66
N LYS A 66 9.48 -5.05 -8.89
CA LYS A 66 8.71 -6.17 -9.39
C LYS A 66 7.53 -6.43 -8.47
N VAL A 67 6.37 -6.06 -8.97
CA VAL A 67 5.11 -6.12 -8.25
C VAL A 67 4.04 -6.66 -9.19
N ASP A 68 3.38 -7.73 -8.76
CA ASP A 68 2.34 -8.44 -9.50
C ASP A 68 1.04 -8.43 -8.71
N ASN A 69 0.05 -7.66 -9.18
CA ASN A 69 -1.26 -7.52 -8.56
C ASN A 69 -1.22 -7.27 -7.03
N GLN A 70 -0.35 -6.36 -6.59
CA GLN A 70 -0.21 -6.01 -5.17
C GLN A 70 -0.66 -4.58 -4.92
N PRO A 71 -0.96 -4.20 -3.67
CA PRO A 71 -1.31 -2.82 -3.35
C PRO A 71 -0.20 -1.83 -3.74
N ILE A 72 -0.59 -0.60 -4.11
CA ILE A 72 0.34 0.50 -4.45
C ILE A 72 1.42 0.72 -3.38
N SER A 73 1.10 0.52 -2.10
CA SER A 73 2.08 0.59 -1.01
C SER A 73 3.29 -0.32 -1.25
N LYS A 74 3.09 -1.55 -1.76
CA LYS A 74 4.20 -2.47 -2.07
C LYS A 74 5.09 -1.98 -3.20
N ALA A 75 4.51 -1.29 -4.19
CA ALA A 75 5.30 -0.65 -5.23
C ALA A 75 6.11 0.54 -4.66
N LEU A 76 5.49 1.37 -3.83
CA LEU A 76 6.16 2.50 -3.17
C LEU A 76 7.28 2.03 -2.24
N ASP A 77 7.07 0.97 -1.45
CA ASP A 77 8.07 0.37 -0.57
C ASP A 77 9.33 -0.05 -1.34
N GLN A 78 9.15 -0.61 -2.55
CA GLN A 78 10.27 -1.01 -3.41
C GLN A 78 10.96 0.20 -4.06
N ILE A 79 10.20 1.19 -4.53
CA ILE A 79 10.73 2.39 -5.16
C ILE A 79 11.53 3.25 -4.17
N LEU A 80 11.02 3.40 -2.95
CA LEU A 80 11.61 4.23 -1.90
C LEU A 80 12.59 3.47 -0.99
N LYS A 81 12.88 2.20 -1.32
CA LYS A 81 13.73 1.34 -0.51
C LYS A 81 15.11 2.00 -0.28
N GLY A 82 15.44 2.18 0.99
CA GLY A 82 16.72 2.77 1.43
C GLY A 82 16.74 4.29 1.46
N GLN A 83 15.58 4.96 1.42
CA GLN A 83 15.46 6.41 1.62
C GLN A 83 14.80 6.78 2.98
N GLU A 84 14.40 5.80 3.80
CA GLU A 84 13.79 6.00 5.14
C GLU A 84 12.62 7.01 5.16
N LEU A 85 11.83 7.05 4.07
CA LEU A 85 10.72 7.97 3.92
C LEU A 85 9.43 7.39 4.48
N ILE A 86 8.64 8.24 5.15
CA ILE A 86 7.26 7.95 5.54
C ILE A 86 6.35 8.54 4.48
N TYR A 87 5.52 7.72 3.85
CA TYR A 87 4.51 8.17 2.89
C TYR A 87 3.10 7.89 3.42
N LYS A 88 2.14 8.65 2.90
CA LYS A 88 0.72 8.48 3.18
C LYS A 88 -0.05 8.30 1.89
N ILE A 89 -0.92 7.31 1.85
CA ILE A 89 -1.85 7.11 0.75
C ILE A 89 -3.18 7.73 1.18
N ASN A 90 -3.61 8.76 0.47
CA ASN A 90 -4.97 9.28 0.59
C ASN A 90 -5.82 8.59 -0.48
N THR A 91 -6.80 7.80 -0.03
CA THR A 91 -7.86 7.22 -0.86
C THR A 91 -9.04 8.17 -0.91
#